data_AF-A0A2X4SYM5-F1
#
_entry.id   AF-A0A2X4SYM5-F1
#
_cell.length_a   1.000
_cell.length_b   1.000
_cell.length_c   1.000
_cell.angle_alpha   90.00
_cell.angle_beta   90.00
_cell.angle_gamma   90.00
#
_symmetry.space_group_name_H-M   'P 1'
#
loop_
_entity.id
_entity.type
_entity.pdbx_description
1 polymer ?
#
loop_
_entity_poly.entity_id
_entity_poly.type
_entity_poly.pdbx_seq_one_letter_code
_entity_poly.pdbx_strand_id
1 'polypeptide(L)'
;MQIFSPTSRYLQALNEGTHQPDDVQKEAANRLEIIYQELTAKKSPATPSGGLIARLGKLLGKNEPDAQIPVRGLYMWGGVGRGKTWLMDLFYHSLPGERKLRLHFHRFMLRVHEELTALQGQSDPLDTIADRFKAGTDVLFR
;
A
#
# COMPACT_ATOMS: atom_id res chain seq x y z
N MET A 1 -5.23 18.04 7.74
CA MET A 1 -3.79 17.71 7.62
C MET A 1 -3.47 17.64 6.14
N GLN A 2 -2.47 18.38 5.64
CA GLN A 2 -2.04 18.22 4.25
C GLN A 2 -1.40 16.83 4.08
N ILE A 3 -1.83 16.08 3.07
CA ILE A 3 -1.29 14.76 2.76
C ILE A 3 -0.07 15.00 1.86
N PHE A 4 1.12 14.89 2.45
CA PHE A 4 2.37 14.99 1.71
C PHE A 4 2.78 13.64 1.15
N SER A 5 3.24 13.63 -0.09
CA SER A 5 3.79 12.43 -0.72
C SER A 5 5.06 11.94 0.00
N PRO A 6 5.48 10.69 -0.18
CA PRO A 6 6.68 10.16 0.45
C PRO A 6 7.94 11.00 0.16
N THR A 7 8.19 11.33 -1.11
CA THR A 7 9.37 12.14 -1.46
C THR A 7 9.28 13.56 -0.86
N SER A 8 8.09 14.15 -0.78
CA SER A 8 7.89 15.45 -0.15
C SER A 8 8.24 15.43 1.34
N ARG A 9 7.78 14.42 2.09
CA ARG A 9 8.14 14.25 3.51
C ARG A 9 9.64 14.01 3.70
N TYR A 10 10.26 13.27 2.80
CA TYR A 10 11.71 12.99 2.86
C TYR A 10 12.51 14.29 2.69
N LEU A 11 12.18 15.09 1.67
CA LEU A 11 12.82 16.39 1.44
C LEU A 11 12.58 17.36 2.59
N GLN A 12 11.38 17.38 3.16
CA GLN A 12 11.07 18.19 4.33
C GLN A 12 11.99 17.83 5.51
N ALA A 13 12.15 16.53 5.82
CA ALA A 13 12.98 16.09 6.93
C ALA A 13 14.47 16.47 6.74
N LEU A 14 14.96 16.46 5.50
CA LEU A 14 16.31 16.96 5.18
C LEU A 14 16.41 18.47 5.38
N ASN A 15 15.43 19.24 4.90
CA ASN A 15 15.40 20.70 5.04
C ASN A 15 15.32 21.15 6.50
N GLU A 16 14.62 20.39 7.35
CA GLU A 16 14.53 20.62 8.80
C GLU A 16 15.80 20.18 9.55
N GLY A 17 16.78 19.57 8.88
CA GLY A 17 18.03 19.11 9.49
C GLY A 17 17.88 17.91 10.43
N THR A 18 16.72 17.25 10.43
CA THR A 18 16.46 16.07 11.29
C THR A 18 17.17 14.81 10.78
N HIS A 19 17.51 14.78 9.49
CA HIS A 19 18.14 13.64 8.81
C HIS A 19 19.25 14.13 7.88
N GLN A 20 20.24 13.29 7.64
CA GLN A 20 21.30 13.58 6.68
C GLN A 20 20.96 13.02 5.29
N PRO A 21 21.38 13.68 4.20
CA PRO A 21 21.20 13.16 2.86
C PRO A 21 21.90 11.80 2.69
N ASP A 22 21.16 10.81 2.20
CA ASP A 22 21.68 9.47 1.89
C ASP A 22 21.05 8.98 0.57
N ASP A 23 21.89 8.62 -0.40
CA ASP A 23 21.43 8.23 -1.75
C ASP A 23 20.58 6.95 -1.73
N VAL A 24 20.88 6.01 -0.83
CA VAL A 24 20.13 4.76 -0.69
C VAL A 24 18.76 5.04 -0.08
N GLN A 25 18.69 5.94 0.91
CA GLN A 25 17.41 6.36 1.50
C GLN A 25 16.56 7.13 0.49
N LYS A 26 17.18 8.01 -0.31
CA LYS A 26 16.52 8.74 -1.38
C LYS A 26 15.94 7.80 -2.43
N GLU A 27 16.69 6.79 -2.86
CA GLU A 27 16.19 5.80 -3.81
C GLU A 27 15.01 5.01 -3.23
N ALA A 28 15.09 4.60 -1.96
CA ALA A 28 13.96 3.95 -1.28
C ALA A 28 12.73 4.87 -1.20
N ALA A 29 12.91 6.16 -0.88
CA ALA A 29 11.82 7.14 -0.88
C ALA A 29 11.18 7.30 -2.27
N ASN A 30 11.98 7.29 -3.34
CA ASN A 30 11.46 7.32 -4.72
C ASN A 30 10.66 6.05 -5.06
N ARG A 31 11.09 4.87 -4.61
CA ARG A 31 10.31 3.63 -4.78
C ARG A 31 8.97 3.69 -4.04
N LEU A 32 8.97 4.25 -2.83
CA LEU A 32 7.76 4.46 -2.05
C LEU A 32 6.83 5.49 -2.71
N GLU A 33 7.38 6.52 -3.37
CA GLU A 33 6.61 7.48 -4.16
C GLU A 33 5.89 6.79 -5.33
N ILE A 34 6.56 5.90 -6.07
CA ILE A 34 5.92 5.14 -7.15
C ILE A 34 4.73 4.33 -6.62
N ILE A 35 4.92 3.60 -5.52
CA ILE A 35 3.86 2.81 -4.90
C ILE A 35 2.73 3.72 -4.40
N TYR A 36 3.06 4.88 -3.81
CA TYR A 36 2.06 5.88 -3.41
C TYR A 36 1.19 6.30 -4.59
N GLN A 37 1.80 6.68 -5.72
CA GLN A 37 1.07 7.11 -6.92
C GLN A 37 0.20 5.99 -7.50
N GLU A 38 0.69 4.75 -7.55
CA GLU A 38 -0.11 3.61 -8.01
C GLU A 38 -1.31 3.32 -7.11
N LEU A 39 -1.15 3.45 -5.78
CA LEU A 39 -2.22 3.25 -4.82
C LEU A 39 -3.26 4.38 -4.83
N THR A 40 -2.83 5.64 -5.02
CA THR A 40 -3.74 6.79 -5.07
C THR A 40 -4.48 6.88 -6.41
N ALA A 41 -3.82 6.58 -7.53
CA ALA A 41 -4.45 6.55 -8.84
C ALA A 41 -5.61 5.54 -8.89
N LYS A 42 -5.47 4.38 -8.23
CA LYS A 42 -6.54 3.37 -8.11
C LYS A 42 -7.74 3.83 -7.26
N LYS A 43 -7.53 4.72 -6.30
CA LYS A 43 -8.58 5.22 -5.40
C LYS A 43 -9.35 6.41 -5.96
N SER A 44 -8.85 7.07 -7.00
CA SER A 44 -9.60 8.11 -7.70
C SER A 44 -10.76 7.48 -8.47
N PRO A 45 -12.02 7.72 -8.09
CA PRO A 45 -13.12 7.34 -8.95
C PRO A 45 -12.95 8.16 -10.23
N ALA A 46 -12.78 7.51 -11.37
CA ALA A 46 -12.97 8.17 -12.64
C ALA A 46 -14.39 8.75 -12.61
N THR A 47 -14.52 10.07 -12.46
CA THR A 47 -15.80 10.75 -12.62
C THR A 47 -16.24 10.39 -14.03
N PRO A 48 -17.31 9.60 -14.23
CA PRO A 48 -17.83 9.42 -15.57
C PRO A 48 -18.36 10.81 -15.91
N SER A 49 -17.73 11.50 -16.86
CA SER A 49 -18.30 12.68 -17.46
C SER A 49 -19.68 12.27 -17.95
N GLY A 50 -20.70 12.73 -17.22
CA GLY A 50 -22.09 12.42 -17.48
C GLY A 50 -22.47 12.99 -18.83
N GLY A 51 -22.40 12.15 -19.85
CA GLY A 51 -22.85 12.44 -21.19
C GLY A 51 -23.53 11.21 -21.74
N LEU A 52 -24.62 11.42 -22.45
CA LEU A 52 -25.52 10.41 -23.07
C LEU A 52 -24.79 9.23 -23.75
N ILE A 53 -23.52 9.43 -24.14
CA ILE A 53 -22.58 8.47 -24.72
C ILE A 53 -22.26 7.29 -23.79
N ALA A 54 -22.13 7.51 -22.47
CA ALA A 54 -21.78 6.45 -21.51
C ALA A 54 -22.92 5.43 -21.31
N ARG A 55 -24.18 5.84 -21.52
CA ARG A 55 -25.34 4.94 -21.46
C ARG A 55 -25.46 4.09 -22.71
N LEU A 56 -25.03 4.61 -23.87
CA LEU A 56 -25.02 3.89 -25.14
C LEU A 56 -23.95 2.78 -25.16
N GLY A 57 -22.76 3.05 -24.60
CA GLY A 57 -21.69 2.06 -24.47
C GLY A 57 -22.06 0.89 -23.54
N LYS A 58 -22.93 1.12 -22.54
CA LYS A 58 -23.37 0.10 -21.58
C LYS A 58 -24.25 -1.00 -22.18
N LEU A 59 -24.88 -0.74 -23.33
CA LEU A 59 -25.73 -1.68 -24.07
C LEU A 59 -24.95 -2.54 -25.08
N LEU A 60 -23.69 -2.19 -25.37
CA LEU A 60 -22.83 -2.88 -26.37
C LEU A 60 -21.82 -3.84 -25.73
N GLY A 61 -22.13 -4.38 -24.55
CA GLY A 61 -21.55 -5.63 -24.09
C GLY A 61 -20.06 -5.63 -23.76
N LYS A 62 -19.46 -4.47 -23.45
CA LYS A 62 -18.05 -4.38 -23.04
C LYS A 62 -17.91 -3.99 -21.58
N ASN A 63 -18.33 -4.91 -20.70
CA ASN A 63 -17.96 -4.90 -19.29
C ASN A 63 -16.98 -6.04 -19.06
N GLU A 64 -15.78 -5.94 -19.64
CA GLU A 64 -14.65 -6.69 -19.10
C GLU A 64 -14.23 -5.93 -17.84
N PRO A 65 -14.31 -6.53 -16.63
CA PRO A 65 -13.67 -5.93 -15.48
C PRO A 65 -12.19 -5.84 -15.84
N ASP A 66 -11.69 -4.62 -15.99
CA ASP A 66 -10.28 -4.34 -16.18
C ASP A 66 -9.52 -5.17 -15.14
N ALA A 67 -8.79 -6.19 -15.60
CA ALA A 67 -8.04 -7.09 -14.75
C ALA A 67 -6.84 -6.30 -14.20
N GLN A 68 -7.13 -5.43 -13.24
CA GLN A 68 -6.19 -4.44 -12.75
C GLN A 68 -5.06 -5.15 -12.02
N ILE A 69 -3.87 -5.08 -12.62
CA ILE A 69 -2.63 -5.64 -12.07
C ILE A 69 -2.45 -5.11 -10.65
N PRO A 70 -2.26 -5.97 -9.62
CA PRO A 70 -2.08 -5.53 -8.24
C PRO A 70 -0.82 -4.66 -8.10
N VAL A 71 -0.87 -3.64 -7.24
CA VAL A 71 0.32 -2.82 -6.93
C VAL A 71 1.33 -3.71 -6.22
N ARG A 72 2.57 -3.73 -6.70
CA ARG A 72 3.63 -4.51 -6.07
C ARG A 72 4.15 -3.77 -4.84
N GLY A 73 4.29 -4.48 -3.72
CA GLY A 73 4.87 -3.93 -2.50
C GLY A 73 6.39 -3.76 -2.56
N LEU A 74 6.95 -3.14 -1.52
CA LEU A 74 8.39 -2.97 -1.34
C LEU A 74 8.88 -3.74 -0.10
N TYR A 75 9.88 -4.60 -0.28
CA TYR A 75 10.59 -5.25 0.82
C TYR A 75 11.92 -4.56 1.07
N MET A 76 12.03 -3.87 2.21
CA MET A 76 13.24 -3.13 2.58
C MET A 76 14.11 -3.95 3.52
N TRP A 77 15.38 -4.15 3.14
CA TRP A 77 16.37 -4.88 3.92
C TRP A 77 17.71 -4.11 3.95
N GLY A 78 18.60 -4.46 4.88
CA GLY A 78 19.90 -3.82 5.03
C GLY A 78 20.32 -3.64 6.50
N GLY A 79 21.49 -3.05 6.72
CA GLY A 79 22.11 -2.89 8.05
C GLY A 79 21.26 -2.14 9.08
N VAL A 80 21.58 -2.35 10.36
CA VAL A 80 20.95 -1.64 11.50
C VAL A 80 21.27 -0.14 11.42
N GLY A 81 20.32 0.72 11.82
CA GLY A 81 20.53 2.18 11.85
C GLY A 81 20.44 2.91 10.50
N ARG A 82 20.15 2.22 9.39
CA ARG A 82 20.06 2.84 8.04
C ARG A 82 18.73 3.55 7.74
N GLY A 83 17.87 3.77 8.73
CA GLY A 83 16.62 4.55 8.57
C GLY A 83 15.42 3.80 7.96
N LYS A 84 15.46 2.46 7.88
CA LYS A 84 14.34 1.66 7.32
C LYS A 84 13.00 1.91 8.03
N THR A 85 13.01 1.90 9.36
CA THR A 85 11.81 2.18 10.17
C THR A 85 11.26 3.57 9.90
N TRP A 86 12.16 4.56 9.80
CA TRP A 86 11.77 5.94 9.51
C TRP A 86 11.11 6.08 8.12
N LEU A 87 11.69 5.48 7.08
CA LEU A 87 11.11 5.47 5.74
C LEU A 87 9.73 4.77 5.69
N MET A 88 9.57 3.69 6.45
CA MET A 88 8.28 3.01 6.61
C MET A 88 7.23 3.89 7.30
N ASP A 89 7.62 4.61 8.35
CA ASP A 89 6.74 5.52 9.09
C ASP A 89 6.30 6.69 8.23
N LEU A 90 7.27 7.28 7.53
CA LEU A 90 7.03 8.32 6.56
C LEU A 90 6.01 7.87 5.50
N PHE A 91 6.19 6.68 4.91
CA PHE A 91 5.25 6.14 3.91
C PHE A 91 3.86 5.89 4.50
N TYR A 92 3.78 5.32 5.71
CA TYR A 92 2.52 5.11 6.42
C TYR A 92 1.73 6.41 6.61
N HIS A 93 2.44 7.50 6.96
CA HIS A 93 1.85 8.82 7.14
C HIS A 93 1.56 9.58 5.83
N SER A 94 2.13 9.13 4.71
CA SER A 94 1.80 9.65 3.37
C SER A 94 0.54 9.04 2.79
N LEU A 95 0.20 7.79 3.13
CA LEU A 95 -0.96 7.13 2.53
C LEU A 95 -2.31 7.74 2.98
N PRO A 96 -3.23 8.05 2.04
CA PRO A 96 -4.57 8.49 2.37
C PRO A 96 -5.45 7.33 2.87
N GLY A 97 -6.44 7.66 3.69
CA GLY A 97 -7.42 6.72 4.24
C GLY A 97 -6.93 5.99 5.50
N GLU A 98 -7.83 5.18 6.05
CA GLU A 98 -7.67 4.55 7.37
C GLU A 98 -7.45 3.03 7.32
N ARG A 99 -7.72 2.39 6.17
CA ARG A 99 -7.53 0.95 5.94
C ARG A 99 -6.04 0.59 5.71
N LYS A 100 -5.16 1.07 6.60
CA LYS A 100 -3.74 0.77 6.64
C LYS A 100 -3.40 0.11 7.97
N LEU A 101 -2.74 -1.04 7.92
CA LEU A 101 -2.45 -1.86 9.09
C LEU A 101 -0.94 -1.94 9.29
N ARG A 102 -0.46 -1.59 10.48
CA ARG A 102 0.94 -1.76 10.87
C ARG A 102 1.05 -2.84 11.94
N LEU A 103 1.79 -3.90 11.64
CA LEU A 103 1.99 -5.03 12.55
C LEU A 103 3.47 -5.37 12.64
N HIS A 104 3.95 -5.64 13.86
CA HIS A 104 5.25 -6.28 14.00
C HIS A 104 5.22 -7.69 13.40
N PHE A 105 6.32 -8.09 12.76
CA PHE A 105 6.49 -9.41 12.15
C PHE A 105 5.97 -10.56 13.01
N HIS A 106 6.36 -10.59 14.29
CA HIS A 106 5.96 -11.67 15.22
C HIS A 106 4.45 -11.69 15.45
N ARG A 107 3.81 -10.53 15.61
CA ARG A 107 2.36 -10.44 15.82
C ARG A 107 1.59 -10.85 14.56
N PHE A 108 2.11 -10.49 13.39
CA PHE A 108 1.58 -10.95 12.11
C PHE A 108 1.65 -12.49 12.00
N MET A 109 2.82 -13.09 12.27
CA MET A 109 2.98 -14.54 12.17
C MET A 109 2.13 -15.30 13.19
N LEU A 110 1.99 -14.79 14.42
CA LEU A 110 1.13 -15.38 15.43
C LEU A 110 -0.31 -15.45 14.94
N ARG A 111 -0.86 -14.34 14.44
CA ARG A 111 -2.21 -14.31 13.87
C ARG A 111 -2.38 -15.27 12.71
N VAL A 112 -1.43 -15.31 11.77
CA VAL A 112 -1.47 -16.25 10.64
C VAL A 112 -1.49 -17.69 11.14
N HIS A 113 -0.69 -18.02 12.15
CA HIS A 113 -0.64 -19.37 12.71
C HIS A 113 -1.95 -19.76 13.40
N GLU A 114 -2.52 -18.88 14.21
CA GLU A 114 -3.82 -19.08 14.86
C GLU A 114 -4.94 -19.32 13.83
N GLU A 115 -4.97 -18.52 12.75
CA GLU A 115 -5.96 -18.69 11.69
C GLU A 115 -5.73 -19.98 10.89
N LEU A 116 -4.48 -20.38 10.64
CA LEU A 116 -4.15 -21.66 10.00
C LEU A 116 -4.64 -22.85 10.84
N THR A 117 -4.47 -22.81 12.16
CA THR A 117 -4.98 -23.84 13.07
C THR A 117 -6.51 -23.91 13.01
N ALA A 118 -7.20 -22.77 13.00
CA ALA A 118 -8.66 -22.73 12.91
C ALA A 118 -9.20 -23.23 11.57
N LEU A 119 -8.41 -23.15 10.49
CA LEU A 119 -8.77 -23.58 9.14
C LEU A 119 -8.19 -24.97 8.78
N GLN A 120 -7.69 -25.72 9.76
CA GLN A 120 -7.10 -27.02 9.52
C GLN A 120 -8.05 -27.96 8.77
N GLY A 121 -7.54 -28.61 7.71
CA GLY A 121 -8.31 -29.53 6.87
C GLY A 121 -9.07 -28.86 5.71
N GLN A 122 -9.04 -27.54 5.59
CA GLN A 122 -9.55 -26.83 4.40
C GLN A 122 -8.49 -26.77 3.30
N SER A 123 -8.93 -26.72 2.04
CA SER A 123 -8.04 -26.43 0.91
C SER A 123 -7.63 -24.96 0.94
N ASP A 124 -6.36 -24.69 0.64
CA ASP A 124 -5.83 -23.33 0.44
C ASP A 124 -6.17 -22.34 1.57
N PRO A 125 -5.92 -22.69 2.85
CA PRO A 125 -6.31 -21.85 3.98
C PRO A 125 -5.62 -20.47 3.97
N LEU A 126 -4.46 -20.36 3.31
CA LEU A 126 -3.74 -19.10 3.16
C LEU A 126 -4.49 -18.08 2.29
N ASP A 127 -5.22 -18.53 1.27
CA ASP A 127 -6.01 -17.63 0.42
C ASP A 127 -7.18 -17.03 1.22
N THR A 128 -7.83 -17.87 2.03
CA THR A 128 -8.87 -17.43 2.97
C THR A 128 -8.33 -16.42 3.98
N ILE A 129 -7.12 -16.66 4.52
CA ILE A 129 -6.46 -15.73 5.45
C ILE A 129 -6.12 -14.43 4.74
N ALA A 130 -5.60 -14.47 3.51
CA ALA A 130 -5.29 -13.29 2.70
C ALA A 130 -6.54 -12.44 2.44
N ASP A 131 -7.66 -13.08 2.09
CA ASP A 131 -8.95 -12.42 1.90
C ASP A 131 -9.46 -11.73 3.18
N ARG A 132 -9.27 -12.36 4.34
CA ARG A 132 -9.60 -11.74 5.64
C ARG A 132 -8.75 -10.51 5.94
N PHE A 133 -7.45 -10.55 5.63
CA PHE A 133 -6.60 -9.35 5.73
C PHE A 133 -7.08 -8.26 4.79
N LYS A 134 -7.36 -8.60 3.52
CA LYS A 134 -7.83 -7.69 2.48
C LYS A 134 -9.18 -7.05 2.80
N ALA A 135 -10.09 -7.78 3.47
CA ALA A 135 -11.39 -7.26 3.87
C ALA A 135 -11.27 -6.01 4.77
N GLY A 136 -10.29 -5.99 5.68
CA GLY A 136 -10.04 -4.86 6.57
C GLY A 136 -8.95 -3.89 6.11
N THR A 137 -8.06 -4.31 5.21
CA THR A 137 -6.77 -3.65 4.97
C THR A 137 -6.50 -3.47 3.48
N ASP A 138 -6.24 -2.23 3.07
CA ASP A 138 -5.75 -1.91 1.73
C ASP A 138 -4.22 -2.02 1.66
N VAL A 139 -3.51 -1.62 2.73
CA VAL A 139 -2.04 -1.65 2.80
C VAL A 139 -1.56 -2.17 4.15
N LEU A 140 -0.72 -3.20 4.12
CA LEU A 140 -0.11 -3.83 5.29
C LEU A 140 1.38 -3.45 5.39
N PHE A 141 1.80 -3.02 6.57
CA PHE A 141 3.18 -2.68 6.93
C PHE A 141 3.68 -3.69 7.96
N ARG A 142 4.88 -4.25 7.73
CA ARG A 142 5.49 -5.31 8.55
C ARG A 142 6.97 -5.07 8.79
#